data_AF-A0A0X3BLA7-F1
#
_entry.id   AF-A0A0X3BLA7-F1
#
_cell.length_a   1.000
_cell.length_b   1.000
_cell.length_c   1.000
_cell.angle_alpha   90.00
_cell.angle_beta   90.00
_cell.angle_gamma   90.00
#
_symmetry.space_group_name_H-M   'P 1'
#
loop_
_entity.id
_entity.type
_entity.pdbx_description
1 polymer ?
#
loop_
_entity_poly.entity_id
_entity_poly.type
_entity_poly.pdbx_seq_one_letter_code
_entity_poly.pdbx_strand_id
1 'polypeptide(L)'
;MQITIIAGFEAGDIDTYEIAPAVLEIVVDPERGHAVNDLLLDHSIRGNFRYTAEPILDRFRIAIGQYSDLDRIEEALAEIAALEYDEASYNAIDVYAVRDLVRELRQQREETIARKETDTIEDEIATGVYGGEY
;
A
#
# COMPACT_ATOMS: atom_id res chain seq x y z
N MET A 1 2.04 17.22 6.71
CA MET A 1 1.72 15.88 6.19
C MET A 1 1.52 14.86 7.31
N GLN A 2 0.51 14.01 7.19
CA GLN A 2 0.33 12.82 8.02
C GLN A 2 0.07 11.59 7.13
N ILE A 3 0.73 10.47 7.40
CA ILE A 3 0.48 9.17 6.75
C ILE A 3 0.03 8.18 7.81
N THR A 4 -0.98 7.36 7.52
CA THR A 4 -1.51 6.35 8.44
C THR A 4 -1.93 5.11 7.65
N ILE A 5 -1.48 3.92 8.09
CA ILE A 5 -2.00 2.66 7.57
C ILE A 5 -3.39 2.44 8.16
N ILE A 6 -4.42 2.43 7.32
CA ILE A 6 -5.81 2.20 7.75
C ILE A 6 -6.24 0.74 7.57
N ALA A 7 -5.56 0.00 6.69
CA ALA A 7 -5.70 -1.45 6.54
C ALA A 7 -4.36 -2.05 6.08
N GLY A 8 -3.93 -3.16 6.70
CA GLY A 8 -2.74 -3.91 6.28
C GLY A 8 -3.03 -4.88 5.12
N PHE A 9 -2.01 -5.58 4.66
CA PHE A 9 -2.21 -6.71 3.74
C PHE A 9 -2.86 -7.87 4.50
N GLU A 10 -3.88 -8.48 3.91
CA GLU A 10 -4.55 -9.65 4.47
C GLU A 10 -4.69 -10.73 3.39
N ALA A 11 -4.84 -11.99 3.78
CA ALA A 11 -5.14 -13.06 2.83
C ALA A 11 -6.49 -12.76 2.15
N GLY A 12 -6.47 -12.57 0.83
CA GLY A 12 -7.70 -12.32 0.08
C GLY A 12 -8.49 -13.60 -0.15
N ASP A 13 -9.81 -13.49 -0.31
CA ASP A 13 -10.65 -14.57 -0.83
C ASP A 13 -10.26 -14.91 -2.28
N ILE A 14 -10.35 -16.21 -2.60
CA ILE A 14 -9.88 -16.82 -3.87
C ILE A 14 -10.52 -16.16 -5.12
N ASP A 15 -11.66 -15.50 -4.95
CA ASP A 15 -12.48 -14.98 -6.03
C ASP A 15 -12.06 -13.61 -6.62
N THR A 16 -11.13 -12.85 -6.01
CA THR A 16 -10.81 -11.50 -6.55
C THR A 16 -9.36 -11.07 -6.42
N TYR A 17 -8.71 -11.34 -5.29
CA TYR A 17 -7.31 -10.99 -5.07
C TYR A 17 -6.65 -12.10 -4.26
N GLU A 18 -5.43 -12.49 -4.63
CA GLU A 18 -4.66 -13.44 -3.82
C GLU A 18 -4.35 -12.82 -2.45
N ILE A 19 -4.16 -11.50 -2.40
CA ILE A 19 -3.97 -10.73 -1.17
C ILE A 19 -4.84 -9.48 -1.21
N ALA A 20 -5.60 -9.26 -0.14
CA ALA A 20 -6.35 -8.03 0.07
C ALA A 20 -5.38 -6.83 0.13
N PRO A 21 -5.65 -5.75 -0.62
CA PRO A 21 -4.74 -4.62 -0.71
C PRO A 21 -4.59 -3.90 0.63
N ALA A 22 -3.37 -3.50 0.96
CA ALA A 22 -3.15 -2.55 2.05
C ALA A 22 -3.68 -1.18 1.66
N VAL A 23 -4.16 -0.40 2.63
CA VAL A 23 -4.67 0.94 2.40
C VAL A 23 -3.97 1.94 3.30
N LEU A 24 -3.38 2.96 2.66
CA LEU A 24 -2.79 4.11 3.32
C LEU A 24 -3.75 5.29 3.24
N GLU A 25 -3.85 6.05 4.32
CA GLU A 25 -4.47 7.37 4.36
C GLU A 25 -3.38 8.43 4.48
N ILE A 26 -3.48 9.46 3.65
CA ILE A 26 -2.57 10.60 3.61
C ILE A 26 -3.41 11.85 3.83
N VAL A 27 -3.01 12.67 4.78
CA VAL A 27 -3.60 13.98 5.05
C VAL A 27 -2.54 15.03 4.81
N VAL A 28 -2.88 16.04 4.00
CA VAL A 28 -1.98 17.12 3.56
C VAL A 28 -2.59 18.48 3.86
N ASP A 29 -1.78 19.53 3.73
CA ASP A 29 -2.27 20.90 3.83
C ASP A 29 -3.24 21.22 2.68
N PRO A 30 -4.38 21.89 2.97
CA PRO A 30 -5.42 22.15 1.98
C PRO A 30 -4.95 22.93 0.74
N GLU A 31 -3.99 23.82 0.94
CA GLU A 31 -3.42 24.62 -0.13
C GLU A 31 -2.59 23.78 -1.12
N ARG A 32 -2.21 22.56 -0.73
CA ARG A 32 -1.40 21.62 -1.52
C ARG A 32 -2.23 20.49 -2.13
N GLY A 33 -3.51 20.32 -1.75
CA GLY A 33 -4.35 19.20 -2.17
C GLY A 33 -4.42 18.97 -3.68
N HIS A 34 -4.51 20.04 -4.49
CA HIS A 34 -4.51 19.89 -5.96
C HIS A 34 -3.18 19.35 -6.50
N ALA A 35 -2.05 19.87 -6.01
CA ALA A 35 -0.73 19.42 -6.44
C ALA A 35 -0.47 17.95 -6.04
N VAL A 36 -0.94 17.57 -4.85
CA VAL A 36 -0.89 16.18 -4.36
C VAL A 36 -1.74 15.26 -5.23
N ASN A 37 -2.93 15.71 -5.64
CA ASN A 37 -3.79 14.94 -6.54
C ASN A 37 -3.14 14.68 -7.91
N ASP A 38 -2.49 15.69 -8.50
CA ASP A 38 -1.75 15.53 -9.77
C ASP A 38 -0.57 14.55 -9.63
N LEU A 39 0.19 14.64 -8.54
CA LEU A 39 1.27 13.68 -8.26
C LEU A 39 0.74 12.24 -8.14
N LEU A 40 -0.31 12.04 -7.34
CA LEU A 40 -0.92 10.73 -7.17
C LEU A 40 -1.48 10.18 -8.48
N LEU A 41 -2.03 11.04 -9.34
CA LEU A 41 -2.50 10.63 -10.65
C LEU A 41 -1.36 10.06 -11.52
N ASP A 42 -0.25 10.78 -11.67
CA ASP A 42 0.89 10.32 -12.47
C ASP A 42 1.51 9.04 -11.90
N HIS A 43 1.73 9.00 -10.59
CA HIS A 43 2.32 7.85 -9.91
C HIS A 43 1.41 6.63 -9.90
N SER A 44 0.10 6.79 -9.77
CA SER A 44 -0.84 5.66 -9.74
C SER A 44 -0.80 4.84 -11.04
N ILE A 45 -0.63 5.52 -12.17
CA ILE A 45 -0.53 4.88 -13.49
C ILE A 45 0.79 4.12 -13.63
N ARG A 46 1.91 4.74 -13.20
CA ARG A 46 3.25 4.15 -13.32
C ARG A 46 3.50 3.04 -12.30
N GLY A 47 2.95 3.20 -11.10
CA GLY A 47 3.14 2.32 -9.95
C GLY A 47 2.06 1.25 -9.78
N ASN A 48 1.07 1.20 -10.68
CA ASN A 48 -0.02 0.22 -10.65
C ASN A 48 -0.72 0.14 -9.27
N PHE A 49 -1.07 1.30 -8.71
CA PHE A 49 -1.84 1.41 -7.48
C PHE A 49 -3.08 2.24 -7.72
N ARG A 50 -4.10 2.08 -6.87
CA ARG A 50 -5.31 2.91 -6.95
C ARG A 50 -5.24 3.97 -5.88
N TYR A 51 -5.76 5.15 -6.16
CA TYR A 51 -5.99 6.15 -5.13
C TYR A 51 -7.40 6.71 -5.21
N THR A 52 -7.88 7.24 -4.09
CA THR A 52 -9.13 7.98 -3.98
C THR A 52 -8.82 9.32 -3.32
N ALA A 53 -9.21 10.40 -3.98
CA ALA A 53 -9.11 11.74 -3.42
C ALA A 53 -10.43 12.13 -2.75
N GLU A 54 -10.35 12.61 -1.53
CA GLU A 54 -11.43 13.30 -0.82
C GLU A 54 -11.05 14.79 -0.75
N PRO A 55 -11.21 15.55 -1.84
CA PRO A 55 -10.66 16.91 -1.98
C PRO A 55 -11.27 17.94 -1.01
N ILE A 56 -12.40 17.61 -0.37
CA ILE A 56 -13.03 18.47 0.66
C ILE A 56 -12.31 18.33 2.01
N LEU A 57 -11.58 17.23 2.20
CA LEU A 57 -10.94 16.85 3.46
C LEU A 57 -9.41 16.81 3.36
N ASP A 58 -8.86 17.18 2.20
CA ASP A 58 -7.42 17.15 1.90
C ASP A 58 -6.78 15.81 2.27
N ARG A 59 -7.57 14.77 2.01
CA ARG A 59 -7.35 13.40 2.41
C ARG A 59 -7.32 12.54 1.17
N PHE A 60 -6.30 11.71 1.10
CA PHE A 60 -6.06 10.80 0.00
C PHE A 60 -5.92 9.40 0.55
N ARG A 61 -6.53 8.43 -0.13
CA ARG A 61 -6.38 7.01 0.19
C ARG A 61 -5.68 6.30 -0.93
N ILE A 62 -4.61 5.57 -0.63
CA ILE A 62 -3.87 4.76 -1.59
C ILE A 62 -4.13 3.29 -1.27
N ALA A 63 -4.69 2.56 -2.22
CA ALA A 63 -4.83 1.11 -2.15
C ALA A 63 -3.65 0.44 -2.89
N ILE A 64 -2.87 -0.31 -2.13
CA ILE A 64 -1.63 -0.98 -2.54
C ILE A 64 -1.96 -2.45 -2.72
N GLY A 65 -2.03 -2.90 -3.98
CA GLY A 65 -2.27 -4.30 -4.31
C GLY A 65 -1.00 -5.14 -4.27
N GLN A 66 -1.17 -6.45 -4.44
CA GLN A 66 -0.05 -7.40 -4.52
C GLN A 66 0.95 -7.08 -5.64
N TYR A 67 0.48 -6.50 -6.75
CA TYR A 67 1.28 -6.12 -7.91
C TYR A 67 1.61 -4.62 -7.98
N SER A 68 1.33 -3.87 -6.92
CA SER A 68 1.71 -2.45 -6.88
C SER A 68 3.21 -2.32 -6.70
N ASP A 69 3.79 -1.35 -7.42
CA ASP A 69 5.19 -1.00 -7.34
C ASP A 69 5.42 -0.13 -6.09
N LEU A 70 6.04 -0.75 -5.08
CA LEU A 70 6.30 -0.09 -3.80
C LEU A 70 7.37 1.01 -3.92
N ASP A 71 8.30 0.90 -4.86
CA ASP A 71 9.33 1.92 -5.08
C ASP A 71 8.70 3.18 -5.71
N ARG A 72 7.69 3.02 -6.57
CA ARG A 72 6.88 4.16 -7.07
C ARG A 72 6.01 4.79 -6.00
N ILE A 73 5.48 4.00 -5.07
CA ILE A 73 4.75 4.54 -3.92
C ILE A 73 5.71 5.31 -3.00
N GLU A 74 6.94 4.83 -2.79
CA GLU A 74 7.98 5.56 -2.05
C GLU A 74 8.27 6.92 -2.69
N GLU A 75 8.49 6.93 -4.01
CA GLU A 75 8.75 8.15 -4.78
C GLU A 75 7.59 9.15 -4.67
N ALA A 76 6.34 8.68 -4.84
CA ALA A 76 5.15 9.51 -4.71
C ALA A 76 5.04 10.14 -3.31
N LEU A 77 5.23 9.35 -2.25
CA LEU A 77 5.16 9.83 -0.87
C LEU A 77 6.28 10.82 -0.55
N ALA A 78 7.49 10.59 -1.08
CA ALA A 78 8.62 11.50 -0.91
C ALA A 78 8.38 12.85 -1.61
N GLU A 79 7.82 12.84 -2.83
CA GLU A 79 7.47 14.08 -3.53
C GLU A 79 6.36 14.86 -2.83
N ILE A 80 5.35 14.17 -2.29
CA ILE A 80 4.30 14.81 -1.47
C ILE A 80 4.91 15.41 -0.19
N ALA A 81 5.78 14.69 0.50
CA ALA A 81 6.46 15.20 1.68
C ALA A 81 7.32 16.43 1.37
N ALA A 82 7.95 16.48 0.19
CA ALA A 82 8.71 17.62 -0.27
C ALA A 82 7.83 18.85 -0.60
N LEU A 83 6.59 18.64 -1.07
CA LEU A 83 5.62 19.73 -1.26
C LEU A 83 5.13 20.34 0.06
N GLU A 84 5.05 19.50 1.09
CA GLU A 84 4.63 19.86 2.45
C GLU A 84 5.79 20.43 3.28
N TYR A 85 7.04 20.32 2.79
CA TYR A 85 8.21 20.84 3.46
C TYR A 85 8.18 22.37 3.44
N ASP A 86 7.88 22.95 4.59
CA ASP A 86 8.09 24.36 4.88
C ASP A 86 9.26 24.51 5.85
N GLU A 87 10.31 25.23 5.43
CA GLU A 87 11.57 25.41 6.18
C GLU A 87 11.35 26.06 7.57
N ALA A 88 10.22 26.74 7.77
CA ALA A 88 9.84 27.34 9.05
C ALA A 88 9.04 26.39 9.96
N SER A 89 8.60 25.23 9.47
CA SER A 89 7.81 24.25 10.21
C SER A 89 8.61 22.97 10.49
N TYR A 90 8.69 22.59 11.77
CA TYR A 90 9.29 21.31 12.21
C TYR A 90 8.40 20.08 11.92
N ASN A 91 7.39 20.21 11.05
CA ASN A 91 6.34 19.21 10.81
C ASN A 91 6.48 18.47 9.47
N ALA A 92 7.64 18.56 8.81
CA ALA A 92 7.91 17.76 7.63
C ALA A 92 7.95 16.27 8.00
N ILE A 93 7.18 15.45 7.29
CA ILE A 93 7.42 14.01 7.32
C ILE A 93 8.82 13.78 6.77
N ASP A 94 9.64 13.15 7.60
CA ASP A 94 11.03 12.87 7.30
C ASP A 94 11.14 11.76 6.22
N VAL A 95 12.07 11.92 5.29
CA VAL A 95 12.30 10.97 4.18
C VAL A 95 12.61 9.56 4.70
N TYR A 96 13.25 9.44 5.87
CA TYR A 96 13.49 8.15 6.49
C TYR A 96 12.20 7.49 7.00
N ALA A 97 11.20 8.27 7.43
CA ALA A 97 9.90 7.73 7.83
C ALA A 97 9.11 7.15 6.64
N VAL A 98 9.16 7.81 5.47
CA VAL A 98 8.57 7.27 4.22
C VAL A 98 9.24 5.95 3.84
N ARG A 99 10.57 5.91 3.88
CA ARG A 99 11.34 4.71 3.54
C ARG A 99 11.08 3.55 4.49
N ASP A 100 10.97 3.82 5.80
CA ASP A 100 10.68 2.79 6.80
C ASP A 100 9.28 2.21 6.62
N LEU A 101 8.28 3.06 6.35
CA LEU A 101 6.92 2.65 6.02
C LEU A 101 6.88 1.71 4.80
N VAL A 102 7.56 2.08 3.71
CA VAL A 102 7.58 1.25 2.48
C VAL A 102 8.28 -0.07 2.73
N ARG A 103 9.33 -0.10 3.54
CA ARG A 103 10.00 -1.33 3.95
C ARG A 103 9.07 -2.23 4.76
N GLU A 104 8.30 -1.67 5.69
CA GLU A 104 7.32 -2.42 6.47
C GLU A 104 6.21 -2.99 5.58
N LEU A 105 5.67 -2.20 4.64
CA LEU A 105 4.68 -2.68 3.66
C LEU A 105 5.22 -3.81 2.79
N ARG A 106 6.49 -3.73 2.37
CA ARG A 106 7.15 -4.79 1.61
C ARG A 106 7.21 -6.08 2.41
N GLN A 107 7.66 -5.99 3.66
CA GLN A 107 7.75 -7.14 4.56
C GLN A 107 6.38 -7.76 4.86
N GLN A 108 5.36 -6.95 5.14
CA GLN A 108 4.00 -7.44 5.38
C GLN A 108 3.41 -8.16 4.17
N ARG A 109 3.66 -7.62 2.96
CA ARG A 109 3.24 -8.27 1.71
C ARG A 109 3.91 -9.63 1.55
N GLU A 110 5.23 -9.69 1.72
CA GLU A 110 5.99 -10.95 1.59
C GLU A 110 5.54 -12.00 2.62
N GLU A 111 5.31 -11.61 3.87
CA GLU A 111 4.82 -12.51 4.92
C GLU A 111 3.42 -13.04 4.61
N THR A 112 2.54 -12.19 4.08
CA THR A 112 1.17 -12.58 3.72
C THR A 112 1.14 -13.53 2.53
N ILE A 113 2.00 -13.30 1.52
CA ILE A 113 2.19 -14.22 0.38
C ILE A 113 2.65 -15.59 0.89
N ALA A 114 3.74 -15.61 1.65
CA ALA A 114 4.35 -16.85 2.14
C ALA A 114 3.38 -17.67 3.00
N ARG A 115 2.59 -17.00 3.87
CA ARG A 115 1.59 -17.67 4.71
C ARG A 115 0.47 -18.31 3.89
N LYS A 116 0.01 -17.63 2.83
CA LYS A 116 -1.04 -18.19 1.97
C LYS A 116 -0.52 -19.35 1.11
N GLU A 117 0.73 -19.30 0.67
CA GLU A 117 1.39 -20.42 -0.01
C GLU A 117 1.48 -21.66 0.90
N THR A 118 1.81 -21.48 2.19
CA THR A 118 1.84 -22.61 3.15
C THR A 118 0.45 -23.18 3.43
N ASP A 119 -0.57 -22.34 3.58
CA ASP A 119 -1.95 -22.78 3.86
C ASP A 119 -2.53 -23.58 2.67
N THR A 120 -2.21 -23.17 1.45
CA THR A 120 -2.60 -23.89 0.21
C THR A 120 -1.96 -25.28 0.12
N ILE A 121 -0.70 -25.43 0.57
CA ILE A 121 -0.02 -26.73 0.57
C ILE A 121 -0.62 -27.65 1.64
N GLU A 122 -0.98 -27.15 2.81
CA GLU A 122 -1.56 -27.96 3.88
C GLU A 122 -2.97 -28.49 3.53
N ASP A 123 -3.78 -27.71 2.81
CA ASP A 123 -5.11 -28.15 2.34
C ASP A 123 -5.03 -29.26 1.26
N GLU A 124 -4.00 -29.23 0.41
CA GLU A 124 -3.76 -30.27 -0.60
C GLU A 124 -3.31 -31.60 0.03
N ILE A 125 -2.59 -31.56 1.17
CA ILE A 125 -2.17 -32.77 1.91
C ILE A 125 -3.34 -33.34 2.74
N ALA A 126 -4.26 -32.49 3.22
CA ALA A 126 -5.46 -32.91 3.96
C ALA A 126 -6.53 -33.51 3.04
N THR A 127 -6.60 -33.08 1.77
CA THR A 127 -7.43 -33.69 0.72
C THR A 127 -6.75 -34.94 0.15
N GLY A 128 -6.31 -35.82 1.04
CA GLY A 128 -5.72 -37.10 0.70
C GLY A 128 -6.63 -37.91 -0.21
N VAL A 129 -6.42 -37.79 -1.52
CA VAL A 129 -6.76 -38.82 -2.49
C VAL A 129 -5.77 -39.97 -2.24
N TYR A 130 -6.01 -40.70 -1.15
CA TYR A 130 -5.70 -42.12 -1.14
C TYR A 130 -6.69 -42.78 -2.10
N GLY A 131 -6.43 -42.61 -3.40
CA GLY A 131 -6.91 -43.52 -4.43
C GLY A 131 -6.16 -44.82 -4.25
N GLY A 132 -6.54 -45.57 -3.22
CA GLY A 132 -6.08 -46.92 -3.00
C GLY A 132 -6.38 -47.75 -4.24
N GLU A 133 -5.32 -48.33 -4.80
CA GLU A 133 -5.40 -49.53 -5.62
C GLU A 133 -6.30 -50.54 -4.90
N TYR A 134 -7.35 -51.04 -5.57
CA TYR A 134 -7.75 -52.45 -5.73
C TYR A 134 -9.13 -52.55 -6.38
#